data_AF-A0ABD3PEM3-F1
#
_entry.id   AF-A0ABD3PEM3-F1
#
_cell.length_a   1.000
_cell.length_b   1.000
_cell.length_c   1.000
_cell.angle_alpha   90.00
_cell.angle_beta   90.00
_cell.angle_gamma   90.00
#
_symmetry.space_group_name_H-M   'P 1'
#
loop_
_entity.id
_entity.type
_entity.pdbx_description
1 polymer ?
#
loop_
_entity_poly.entity_id
_entity_poly.type
_entity_poly.pdbx_seq_one_letter_code
_entity_poly.pdbx_strand_id
1 'polypeptide(L)'
;MKGLKNAILFVYALSPPISLGFTPRPVSFLLRTSIMASSTSSNTNTCPKTGNPLPNLPIPEPLLSLTPGTWAYDTMSRRLNKEILQRTYEENQASFESSEFAQALVRFNELRSELDNAADTKLSYLKFDEVEDGRPSEVVERECREWKDILSPYIENNDTWLSAPWLVTEFYAYRRLIEAIGYYDKSNPATYLYDPFAVAKRAGLKSSVKSAENMLEKIVSLPSTKEDEFKHSFHPVSIISH
;
A
#
# COMPACT_ATOMS: atom_id res chain seq x y z
N MET A 1 -40.13 58.79 2.09
CA MET A 1 -38.91 58.15 1.51
C MET A 1 -38.84 56.74 2.08
N LYS A 2 -39.09 55.71 1.25
CA LYS A 2 -38.07 54.75 0.75
C LYS A 2 -37.31 54.09 1.91
N GLY A 3 -37.31 52.76 2.13
CA GLY A 3 -37.81 51.63 1.37
C GLY A 3 -37.18 50.32 1.88
N LEU A 4 -37.77 49.20 1.44
CA LEU A 4 -37.26 47.80 1.35
C LEU A 4 -36.79 47.14 2.67
N LYS A 5 -37.51 46.18 3.29
CA LYS A 5 -37.93 44.83 2.83
C LYS A 5 -36.80 44.03 2.16
N ASN A 6 -36.34 42.96 2.82
CA ASN A 6 -36.13 41.66 2.21
C ASN A 6 -36.08 40.57 3.30
N ALA A 7 -37.16 39.78 3.36
CA ALA A 7 -37.22 38.50 4.04
C ALA A 7 -36.87 37.43 3.00
N ILE A 8 -35.87 36.58 3.29
CA ILE A 8 -35.52 35.43 2.45
C ILE A 8 -36.16 34.20 3.09
N LEU A 9 -37.20 33.69 2.44
CA LEU A 9 -37.74 32.35 2.66
C LEU A 9 -36.74 31.32 2.11
N PHE A 10 -36.28 30.39 2.94
CA PHE A 10 -35.66 29.15 2.49
C PHE A 10 -36.75 28.10 2.27
N VAL A 11 -36.99 27.75 1.01
CA VAL A 11 -37.83 26.62 0.61
C VAL A 11 -36.92 25.39 0.56
N TYR A 12 -37.18 24.42 1.45
CA TYR A 12 -36.62 23.07 1.38
C TYR A 12 -37.29 22.32 0.22
N ALA A 13 -36.52 21.97 -0.81
CA ALA A 13 -36.94 21.04 -1.85
C ALA A 13 -36.32 19.66 -1.59
N LEU A 14 -37.16 18.72 -1.16
CA LEU A 14 -36.85 17.30 -1.05
C LEU A 14 -36.65 16.71 -2.44
N SER A 15 -35.44 16.23 -2.75
CA SER A 15 -35.17 15.41 -3.94
C SER A 15 -35.24 13.91 -3.58
N PRO A 16 -35.83 13.06 -4.43
CA PRO A 16 -35.94 11.62 -4.17
C PRO A 16 -34.62 10.88 -4.47
N PRO A 17 -34.41 9.69 -3.89
CA PRO A 17 -33.20 8.90 -4.09
C PRO A 17 -33.13 8.31 -5.51
N ILE A 18 -32.01 8.53 -6.19
CA ILE A 18 -31.67 7.90 -7.47
C ILE A 18 -31.28 6.45 -7.20
N SER A 19 -32.12 5.52 -7.65
CA SER A 19 -31.82 4.09 -7.73
C SER A 19 -30.82 3.86 -8.86
N LEU A 20 -29.53 3.75 -8.55
CA LEU A 20 -28.52 3.26 -9.50
C LEU A 20 -28.65 1.73 -9.59
N GLY A 21 -29.23 1.27 -10.70
CA GLY A 21 -29.23 -0.13 -11.08
C GLY A 21 -27.81 -0.63 -11.28
N PHE A 22 -27.37 -1.51 -10.39
CA PHE A 22 -26.12 -2.26 -10.52
C PHE A 22 -26.27 -3.26 -11.65
N THR A 23 -25.54 -3.07 -12.75
CA THR A 23 -25.37 -4.12 -13.77
C THR A 23 -24.18 -4.98 -13.36
N PRO A 24 -24.33 -6.31 -13.26
CA PRO A 24 -23.20 -7.18 -12.97
C PRO A 24 -22.20 -7.16 -14.15
N ARG A 25 -20.92 -7.08 -13.81
CA ARG A 25 -19.77 -7.08 -14.73
C ARG A 25 -19.85 -8.23 -15.74
N PRO A 26 -19.70 -7.99 -17.06
CA PRO A 26 -19.28 -9.03 -17.98
C PRO A 26 -17.79 -9.30 -17.74
N VAL A 27 -17.48 -10.50 -17.26
CA VAL A 27 -16.11 -10.96 -17.05
C VAL A 27 -15.54 -11.41 -18.40
N SER A 28 -14.93 -10.50 -19.15
CA SER A 28 -14.05 -10.87 -20.27
C SER A 28 -12.61 -10.93 -19.78
N PHE A 29 -12.23 -12.07 -19.22
CA PHE A 29 -10.81 -12.45 -19.09
C PHE A 29 -10.24 -12.65 -20.50
N LEU A 30 -9.60 -11.62 -21.06
CA LEU A 30 -8.64 -11.85 -22.13
C LEU A 30 -7.35 -12.35 -21.49
N LEU A 31 -7.25 -13.68 -21.43
CA LEU A 31 -6.02 -14.41 -21.16
C LEU A 31 -5.03 -14.08 -22.31
N ARG A 32 -4.26 -13.00 -22.19
CA ARG A 32 -3.17 -12.73 -23.13
C ARG A 32 -1.94 -13.45 -22.62
N THR A 33 -1.69 -14.63 -23.18
CA THR A 33 -0.46 -15.40 -23.01
C THR A 33 0.72 -14.63 -23.59
N SER A 34 1.47 -13.93 -22.74
CA SER A 34 2.81 -13.47 -23.11
C SER A 34 3.77 -14.65 -23.10
N ILE A 35 4.18 -15.06 -24.30
CA ILE A 35 5.32 -15.97 -24.52
C ILE A 35 6.58 -15.19 -24.17
N MET A 36 7.19 -15.48 -23.01
CA MET A 36 8.52 -14.99 -22.67
C MET A 36 9.57 -15.90 -23.31
N ALA A 37 10.36 -15.32 -24.22
CA ALA A 37 11.53 -15.95 -24.81
C ALA A 37 12.60 -16.18 -23.73
N SER A 38 13.20 -17.36 -23.77
CA SER A 38 14.22 -17.84 -22.84
C SER A 38 15.54 -17.08 -22.97
N SER A 39 16.13 -16.72 -21.83
CA SER A 39 17.58 -16.80 -21.67
C SER A 39 17.92 -17.18 -20.23
N THR A 40 18.83 -18.14 -20.15
CA THR A 40 19.22 -19.00 -19.03
C THR A 40 20.07 -18.31 -17.97
N SER A 41 19.73 -18.52 -16.69
CA SER A 41 20.70 -18.94 -15.68
C SER A 41 20.00 -19.46 -14.42
N SER A 42 20.39 -20.68 -14.07
CA SER A 42 19.82 -21.60 -13.10
C SER A 42 20.00 -21.19 -11.64
N ASN A 43 18.91 -21.20 -10.88
CA ASN A 43 18.86 -21.73 -9.51
C ASN A 43 17.40 -22.07 -9.18
N THR A 44 17.00 -23.29 -9.54
CA THR A 44 15.67 -23.81 -9.23
C THR A 44 15.61 -24.20 -7.76
N ASN A 45 15.21 -23.26 -6.89
CA ASN A 45 14.55 -23.60 -5.64
C ASN A 45 13.16 -24.16 -5.99
N THR A 46 13.15 -25.42 -6.41
CA THR A 46 11.93 -26.16 -6.70
C THR A 46 11.22 -26.40 -5.37
N CYS A 47 10.12 -25.68 -5.15
CA CYS A 47 9.14 -26.07 -4.13
C CYS A 47 8.81 -27.56 -4.33
N PRO A 48 8.87 -28.41 -3.29
CA PRO A 48 8.55 -29.83 -3.46
C PRO A 48 7.11 -29.91 -3.97
N LYS A 49 6.95 -30.37 -5.22
CA LYS A 49 5.64 -30.71 -5.77
C LYS A 49 5.12 -31.90 -4.97
N THR A 50 4.40 -31.63 -3.90
CA THR A 50 3.55 -32.64 -3.27
C THR A 50 2.57 -33.10 -4.36
N GLY A 51 2.38 -34.41 -4.52
CA GLY A 51 1.49 -35.00 -5.54
C GLY A 51 0.00 -34.68 -5.33
N ASN A 52 -0.30 -33.62 -4.57
CA ASN A 52 -1.64 -33.16 -4.32
C ASN A 52 -2.13 -32.36 -5.54
N PRO A 53 -3.33 -32.65 -6.05
CA PRO A 53 -3.90 -31.87 -7.13
C PRO A 53 -4.01 -30.40 -6.70
N LEU A 54 -3.67 -29.49 -7.63
CA LEU A 54 -3.83 -28.06 -7.40
C LEU A 54 -5.30 -27.79 -7.02
N PRO A 55 -5.55 -26.98 -5.97
CA PRO A 55 -6.92 -26.66 -5.57
C PRO A 55 -7.66 -26.00 -6.75
N ASN A 56 -8.76 -26.63 -7.19
CA ASN A 56 -9.54 -26.23 -8.36
C ASN A 56 -10.66 -25.23 -8.00
N LEU A 57 -10.43 -24.37 -7.01
CA LEU A 57 -11.37 -23.32 -6.64
C LEU A 57 -11.02 -22.05 -7.43
N PRO A 58 -12.02 -21.30 -7.92
CA PRO A 58 -11.77 -20.01 -8.55
C PRO A 58 -11.13 -19.06 -7.52
N ILE A 59 -10.19 -18.24 -7.99
CA ILE A 59 -9.59 -17.18 -7.17
C ILE A 59 -10.71 -16.21 -6.78
N PRO A 60 -10.84 -15.84 -5.49
CA PRO A 60 -11.87 -14.91 -5.05
C PRO A 60 -11.67 -13.54 -5.69
N GLU A 61 -12.77 -12.80 -5.84
CA GLU A 61 -12.73 -11.43 -6.35
C GLU A 61 -11.85 -10.53 -5.46
N PRO A 62 -11.14 -9.55 -6.06
CA PRO A 62 -10.36 -8.59 -5.29
C PRO A 62 -11.20 -7.82 -4.27
N LEU A 63 -10.64 -7.61 -3.08
CA LEU A 63 -11.28 -6.81 -2.04
C LEU A 63 -11.28 -5.32 -2.43
N LEU A 64 -12.47 -4.72 -2.53
CA LEU A 64 -12.67 -3.30 -2.82
C LEU A 64 -12.98 -2.52 -1.53
N SER A 65 -12.95 -1.19 -1.61
CA SER A 65 -13.23 -0.29 -0.47
C SER A 65 -14.60 0.38 -0.58
N LEU A 66 -15.60 -0.31 -1.15
CA LEU A 66 -16.93 0.24 -1.43
C LEU A 66 -17.96 0.03 -0.32
N THR A 67 -17.73 -0.89 0.62
CA THR A 67 -18.74 -1.27 1.62
C THR A 67 -18.51 -0.55 2.96
N PRO A 68 -19.37 0.42 3.35
CA PRO A 68 -19.24 1.09 4.64
C PRO A 68 -19.23 0.12 5.82
N GLY A 69 -18.41 0.42 6.84
CA GLY A 69 -18.22 -0.44 8.01
C GLY A 69 -17.20 -1.56 7.82
N THR A 70 -16.73 -1.82 6.59
CA THR A 70 -15.56 -2.69 6.39
C THR A 70 -14.26 -1.96 6.68
N TRP A 71 -13.24 -2.73 7.05
CA TRP A 71 -11.90 -2.19 7.29
C TRP A 71 -11.28 -1.56 6.04
N ALA A 72 -11.49 -2.16 4.86
CA ALA A 72 -11.01 -1.62 3.59
C ALA A 72 -11.64 -0.25 3.28
N TYR A 73 -12.94 -0.11 3.52
CA TYR A 73 -13.65 1.17 3.39
C TYR A 73 -13.12 2.20 4.38
N ASP A 74 -13.04 1.90 5.67
CA ASP A 74 -12.55 2.86 6.69
C ASP A 74 -11.09 3.28 6.42
N THR A 75 -10.27 2.34 5.94
CA THR A 75 -8.87 2.61 5.61
C THR A 75 -8.76 3.61 4.46
N MET A 76 -9.43 3.37 3.34
CA MET A 76 -9.30 4.20 2.15
C MET A 76 -10.12 5.50 2.19
N SER A 77 -11.28 5.50 2.86
CA SER A 77 -12.15 6.70 2.94
C SER A 77 -11.72 7.68 4.02
N ARG A 78 -10.95 7.24 5.03
CA ARG A 78 -10.66 8.05 6.21
C ARG A 78 -9.23 7.92 6.71
N ARG A 79 -8.81 6.73 7.15
CA ARG A 79 -7.55 6.55 7.90
C ARG A 79 -6.33 7.01 7.12
N LEU A 80 -6.27 6.65 5.84
CA LEU A 80 -5.14 7.00 5.00
C LEU A 80 -4.87 8.51 4.98
N ASN A 81 -5.89 9.34 4.73
CA ASN A 81 -5.73 10.80 4.72
C ASN A 81 -5.72 11.40 6.14
N LYS A 82 -6.74 11.09 6.95
CA LYS A 82 -7.03 11.78 8.21
C LYS A 82 -6.15 11.34 9.38
N GLU A 83 -5.56 10.14 9.31
CA GLU A 83 -4.66 9.65 10.35
C GLU A 83 -3.23 9.53 9.83
N ILE A 84 -3.01 8.76 8.74
CA ILE A 84 -1.66 8.41 8.30
C ILE A 84 -0.95 9.62 7.68
N LEU A 85 -1.53 10.23 6.64
CA LEU A 85 -0.93 11.41 6.00
C LEU A 85 -0.95 12.62 6.92
N GLN A 86 -2.02 12.84 7.69
CA GLN A 86 -2.05 13.92 8.68
C GLN A 86 -0.93 13.79 9.71
N ARG A 87 -0.74 12.61 10.32
CA ARG A 87 0.38 12.40 11.26
C ARG A 87 1.74 12.55 10.57
N THR A 88 1.85 12.11 9.32
CA THR A 88 3.08 12.29 8.53
C THR A 88 3.42 13.77 8.37
N TYR A 89 2.43 14.63 8.14
CA TYR A 89 2.63 16.08 8.13
C TYR A 89 3.06 16.59 9.51
N GLU A 90 2.32 16.25 10.56
CA GLU A 90 2.58 16.74 11.92
C GLU A 90 3.98 16.38 12.43
N GLU A 91 4.41 15.15 12.23
CA GLU A 91 5.74 14.67 12.64
C GLU A 91 6.89 15.34 11.86
N ASN A 92 6.60 15.89 10.68
CA ASN A 92 7.58 16.49 9.79
C ASN A 92 7.27 17.98 9.52
N GLN A 93 6.48 18.62 10.38
CA GLN A 93 5.90 19.95 10.13
C GLN A 93 6.98 21.00 9.82
N ALA A 94 8.07 21.00 10.59
CA ALA A 94 9.18 21.94 10.38
C ALA A 94 9.81 21.81 8.98
N SER A 95 9.89 20.60 8.43
CA SER A 95 10.36 20.38 7.06
C SER A 95 9.32 20.82 6.05
N PHE A 96 8.05 20.40 6.19
CA PHE A 96 6.98 20.77 5.25
C PHE A 96 6.73 22.28 5.16
N GLU A 97 6.89 23.01 6.26
CA GLU A 97 6.71 24.47 6.31
C GLU A 97 7.96 25.26 5.89
N SER A 98 9.06 24.58 5.57
CA SER A 98 10.28 25.22 5.03
C SER A 98 10.10 25.65 3.57
N SER A 99 10.88 26.65 3.15
CA SER A 99 10.84 27.14 1.76
C SER A 99 11.28 26.08 0.75
N GLU A 100 12.16 25.18 1.16
CA GLU A 100 12.76 24.10 0.38
C GLU A 100 11.75 22.99 0.07
N PHE A 101 10.71 22.86 0.91
CA PHE A 101 9.60 21.91 0.73
C PHE A 101 8.36 22.52 0.07
N ALA A 102 8.37 23.80 -0.32
CA ALA A 102 7.16 24.48 -0.79
C ALA A 102 6.41 23.73 -1.91
N GLN A 103 7.13 23.23 -2.92
CA GLN A 103 6.51 22.43 -3.99
C GLN A 103 6.07 21.04 -3.54
N ALA A 104 6.78 20.43 -2.59
CA ALA A 104 6.39 19.15 -2.01
C ALA A 104 5.09 19.29 -1.19
N LEU A 105 4.96 20.37 -0.41
CA LEU A 105 3.75 20.66 0.35
C LEU A 105 2.53 20.89 -0.55
N VAL A 106 2.69 21.58 -1.68
CA VAL A 106 1.60 21.74 -2.67
C VAL A 106 1.12 20.38 -3.18
N ARG A 107 2.03 19.55 -3.71
CA ARG A 107 1.70 18.21 -4.23
C ARG A 107 1.13 17.29 -3.15
N PHE A 108 1.64 17.39 -1.92
CA PHE A 108 1.14 16.64 -0.78
C PHE A 108 -0.30 17.02 -0.44
N ASN A 109 -0.62 18.32 -0.43
CA ASN A 109 -1.99 18.79 -0.21
C ASN A 109 -2.93 18.42 -1.35
N GLU A 110 -2.46 18.40 -2.60
CA GLU A 110 -3.23 17.87 -3.74
C GLU A 110 -3.59 16.40 -3.53
N LEU A 111 -2.62 15.54 -3.18
CA LEU A 111 -2.87 14.13 -2.85
C LEU A 111 -3.88 13.98 -1.71
N ARG A 112 -3.77 14.81 -0.66
CA ARG A 112 -4.71 14.78 0.45
C ARG A 112 -6.10 15.23 0.05
N SER A 113 -6.23 16.18 -0.88
CA SER A 113 -7.53 16.59 -1.42
C SER A 113 -8.16 15.49 -2.27
N GLU A 114 -7.36 14.77 -3.07
CA GLU A 114 -7.82 13.60 -3.84
C GLU A 114 -8.38 12.51 -2.91
N LEU A 115 -7.66 12.20 -1.83
CA LEU A 115 -8.07 11.19 -0.86
C LEU A 115 -9.22 11.65 0.04
N ASP A 116 -9.40 12.95 0.26
CA ASP A 116 -10.60 13.47 0.94
C ASP A 116 -11.86 13.22 0.10
N ASN A 117 -11.70 13.24 -1.22
CA ASN A 117 -12.74 12.93 -2.20
C ASN A 117 -12.52 11.54 -2.84
N ALA A 118 -12.08 10.55 -2.04
CA ALA A 118 -11.66 9.24 -2.53
C ALA A 118 -12.75 8.48 -3.33
N ALA A 119 -14.03 8.69 -2.98
CA ALA A 119 -15.15 8.01 -3.64
C ALA A 119 -15.30 8.42 -5.10
N ASP A 120 -15.01 9.69 -5.42
CA ASP A 120 -15.28 10.30 -6.72
C ASP A 120 -14.02 10.60 -7.53
N THR A 121 -12.87 10.72 -6.87
CA THR A 121 -11.60 11.02 -7.53
C THR A 121 -11.07 9.79 -8.28
N LYS A 122 -10.91 9.94 -9.59
CA LYS A 122 -10.42 8.90 -10.50
C LYS A 122 -8.92 8.67 -10.30
N LEU A 123 -8.50 7.42 -10.47
CA LEU A 123 -7.08 7.09 -10.49
C LEU A 123 -6.40 7.73 -11.72
N SER A 124 -5.12 8.02 -11.58
CA SER A 124 -4.27 8.65 -12.58
C SER A 124 -2.93 7.93 -12.66
N TYR A 125 -2.18 8.14 -13.74
CA TYR A 125 -0.82 7.60 -13.84
C TYR A 125 0.15 8.43 -12.99
N LEU A 126 1.12 7.75 -12.38
CA LEU A 126 2.26 8.39 -11.70
C LEU A 126 3.06 9.23 -12.68
N LYS A 127 3.58 10.36 -12.21
CA LYS A 127 4.51 11.18 -13.01
C LYS A 127 5.94 10.76 -12.69
N PHE A 128 6.71 10.58 -13.75
CA PHE A 128 8.14 10.33 -13.69
C PHE A 128 8.83 11.44 -14.46
N ASP A 129 9.84 12.05 -13.86
CA ASP A 129 10.70 13.04 -14.52
C ASP A 129 12.10 12.44 -14.64
N GLU A 130 12.42 11.89 -15.81
CA GLU A 130 13.73 11.24 -16.03
C GLU A 130 14.91 12.20 -15.91
N VAL A 131 14.67 13.51 -16.08
CA VAL A 131 15.73 14.53 -15.98
C VAL A 131 16.08 14.75 -14.52
N GLU A 132 15.07 14.93 -13.69
CA GLU A 132 15.24 15.24 -12.26
C GLU A 132 15.30 14.00 -11.37
N ASP A 133 14.93 12.82 -11.84
CA ASP A 133 15.09 11.58 -11.08
C ASP A 133 16.59 11.26 -10.87
N GLY A 134 16.96 10.98 -9.62
CA GLY A 134 18.31 10.63 -9.19
C GLY A 134 18.75 9.21 -9.53
N ARG A 135 17.82 8.37 -9.99
CA ARG A 135 18.08 6.96 -10.27
C ARG A 135 18.51 6.73 -11.73
N PRO A 136 19.11 5.56 -12.05
CA PRO A 136 19.41 5.19 -13.43
C PRO A 136 18.13 5.13 -14.29
N SER A 137 18.18 5.64 -15.53
CA SER A 137 17.02 5.69 -16.44
C SER A 137 16.35 4.33 -16.63
N GLU A 138 17.13 3.25 -16.73
CA GLU A 138 16.62 1.88 -16.84
C GLU A 138 15.74 1.45 -15.65
N VAL A 139 15.99 1.99 -14.46
CA VAL A 139 15.19 1.72 -13.25
C VAL A 139 13.89 2.52 -13.30
N VAL A 140 13.97 3.79 -13.71
CA VAL A 140 12.82 4.70 -13.83
C VAL A 140 11.86 4.19 -14.90
N GLU A 141 12.37 3.83 -16.08
CA GLU A 141 11.58 3.29 -17.19
C GLU A 141 10.90 1.95 -16.82
N ARG A 142 11.61 1.08 -16.10
CA ARG A 142 11.05 -0.19 -15.62
C ARG A 142 9.90 0.07 -14.65
N GLU A 143 10.12 0.90 -13.62
CA GLU A 143 9.09 1.22 -12.63
C GLU A 143 7.88 1.91 -13.29
N CYS A 144 8.12 2.83 -14.23
CA CYS A 144 7.06 3.51 -14.97
C CYS A 144 6.16 2.51 -15.70
N ARG A 145 6.76 1.53 -16.38
CA ARG A 145 6.03 0.47 -17.09
C ARG A 145 5.26 -0.43 -16.13
N GLU A 146 5.88 -0.88 -15.05
CA GLU A 146 5.25 -1.74 -14.05
C GLU A 146 4.01 -1.07 -13.43
N TRP A 147 4.13 0.19 -13.02
CA TRP A 147 2.98 0.93 -12.48
C TRP A 147 1.91 1.22 -13.53
N LYS A 148 2.32 1.48 -14.77
CA LYS A 148 1.36 1.64 -15.87
C LYS A 148 0.57 0.35 -16.09
N ASP A 149 1.22 -0.79 -16.13
CA ASP A 149 0.59 -2.10 -16.33
C ASP A 149 -0.33 -2.47 -15.14
N ILE A 150 0.07 -2.13 -13.91
CA ILE A 150 -0.75 -2.34 -12.70
C ILE A 150 -2.00 -1.46 -12.73
N LEU A 151 -1.87 -0.18 -13.09
CA LEU A 151 -2.95 0.80 -12.97
C LEU A 151 -3.88 0.85 -14.19
N SER A 152 -3.41 0.45 -15.37
CA SER A 152 -4.18 0.60 -16.61
C SER A 152 -5.57 -0.04 -16.56
N PRO A 153 -5.78 -1.25 -16.01
CA PRO A 153 -7.11 -1.88 -15.99
C PRO A 153 -8.13 -1.07 -15.19
N TYR A 154 -7.68 -0.30 -14.19
CA TYR A 154 -8.53 0.48 -13.30
C TYR A 154 -8.74 1.90 -13.83
N ILE A 155 -7.68 2.52 -14.36
CA ILE A 155 -7.77 3.85 -14.97
C ILE A 155 -8.66 3.83 -16.21
N GLU A 156 -8.48 2.84 -17.09
CA GLU A 156 -9.29 2.69 -18.31
C GLU A 156 -10.76 2.40 -17.99
N ASN A 157 -11.02 1.76 -16.84
CA ASN A 157 -12.36 1.51 -16.31
C ASN A 157 -12.95 2.69 -15.53
N ASN A 158 -12.25 3.84 -15.46
CA ASN A 158 -12.64 5.00 -14.66
C ASN A 158 -12.87 4.66 -13.17
N ASP A 159 -12.04 3.79 -12.60
CA ASP A 159 -12.09 3.48 -11.17
C ASP A 159 -11.56 4.64 -10.31
N THR A 160 -12.06 4.71 -9.09
CA THR A 160 -11.69 5.68 -8.06
C THR A 160 -10.83 5.02 -6.98
N TRP A 161 -10.39 5.79 -5.99
CA TRP A 161 -9.64 5.25 -4.84
C TRP A 161 -10.42 4.18 -4.06
N LEU A 162 -11.75 4.18 -4.12
CA LEU A 162 -12.60 3.19 -3.44
C LEU A 162 -13.01 2.00 -4.31
N SER A 163 -13.15 2.20 -5.64
CA SER A 163 -13.68 1.15 -6.54
C SER A 163 -12.61 0.23 -7.13
N ALA A 164 -11.34 0.66 -7.15
CA ALA A 164 -10.22 -0.23 -7.47
C ALA A 164 -9.87 -1.13 -6.26
N PRO A 165 -9.14 -2.25 -6.47
CA PRO A 165 -8.77 -3.15 -5.38
C PRO A 165 -8.01 -2.42 -4.27
N TRP A 166 -8.43 -2.63 -3.02
CA TRP A 166 -7.88 -1.96 -1.84
C TRP A 166 -6.36 -2.07 -1.77
N LEU A 167 -5.83 -3.28 -2.05
CA LEU A 167 -4.38 -3.48 -2.07
C LEU A 167 -3.69 -2.57 -3.10
N VAL A 168 -4.24 -2.46 -4.31
CA VAL A 168 -3.66 -1.60 -5.36
C VAL A 168 -3.70 -0.14 -4.92
N THR A 169 -4.83 0.34 -4.40
CA THR A 169 -4.99 1.75 -4.04
C THR A 169 -4.21 2.15 -2.79
N GLU A 170 -4.02 1.24 -1.83
CA GLU A 170 -3.18 1.49 -0.66
C GLU A 170 -1.70 1.62 -1.04
N PHE A 171 -1.17 0.69 -1.83
CA PHE A 171 0.22 0.79 -2.33
C PHE A 171 0.41 2.00 -3.24
N TYR A 172 -0.56 2.27 -4.11
CA TYR A 172 -0.56 3.45 -4.98
C TYR A 172 -0.53 4.75 -4.18
N ALA A 173 -1.27 4.86 -3.08
CA ALA A 173 -1.26 6.04 -2.22
C ALA A 173 0.13 6.30 -1.62
N TYR A 174 0.82 5.27 -1.14
CA TYR A 174 2.19 5.43 -0.65
C TYR A 174 3.15 5.82 -1.77
N ARG A 175 2.99 5.27 -2.98
CA ARG A 175 3.84 5.68 -4.11
C ARG A 175 3.57 7.13 -4.55
N ARG A 176 2.30 7.58 -4.49
CA ARG A 176 1.91 8.98 -4.71
C ARG A 176 2.45 9.90 -3.64
N LEU A 177 2.56 9.46 -2.38
CA LEU A 177 3.23 10.22 -1.32
C LEU A 177 4.73 10.42 -1.64
N ILE A 178 5.41 9.35 -2.07
CA ILE A 178 6.82 9.42 -2.48
C ILE A 178 7.02 10.36 -3.68
N GLU A 179 6.10 10.35 -4.65
CA GLU A 179 6.07 11.30 -5.76
C GLU A 179 5.83 12.74 -5.28
N ALA A 180 4.84 12.95 -4.41
CA ALA A 180 4.45 14.26 -3.91
C ALA A 180 5.57 14.95 -3.13
N ILE A 181 6.32 14.19 -2.34
CA ILE A 181 7.46 14.70 -1.58
C ILE A 181 8.63 15.04 -2.51
N GLY A 182 8.72 14.45 -3.70
CA GLY A 182 9.90 14.58 -4.56
C GLY A 182 11.06 13.72 -4.06
N TYR A 183 10.78 12.52 -3.55
CA TYR A 183 11.78 11.62 -2.97
C TYR A 183 12.94 11.31 -3.92
N TYR A 184 12.66 11.21 -5.22
CA TYR A 184 13.69 10.91 -6.23
C TYR A 184 14.22 12.15 -6.95
N ASP A 185 13.74 13.35 -6.62
CA ASP A 185 14.15 14.60 -7.27
C ASP A 185 15.55 15.02 -6.79
N LYS A 186 16.58 14.75 -7.59
CA LYS A 186 17.97 15.10 -7.27
C LYS A 186 18.25 16.60 -7.35
N SER A 187 17.38 17.37 -8.02
CA SER A 187 17.54 18.82 -8.15
C SER A 187 17.24 19.56 -6.85
N ASN A 188 16.46 18.94 -5.96
CA ASN A 188 16.13 19.46 -4.65
C ASN A 188 16.75 18.60 -3.52
N PRO A 189 17.92 18.99 -2.99
CA PRO A 189 18.59 18.25 -1.93
C PRO A 189 17.80 18.11 -0.63
N ALA A 190 16.83 18.99 -0.36
CA ALA A 190 16.03 18.93 0.87
C ALA A 190 15.02 17.77 0.84
N THR A 191 14.49 17.45 -0.34
CA THR A 191 13.51 16.38 -0.54
C THR A 191 14.10 15.09 -1.09
N TYR A 192 15.27 15.17 -1.73
CA TYR A 192 15.96 14.01 -2.28
C TYR A 192 16.25 12.96 -1.21
N LEU A 193 15.72 11.75 -1.39
CA LEU A 193 15.78 10.62 -0.47
C LEU A 193 15.19 10.89 0.92
N TYR A 194 14.36 11.92 1.06
CA TYR A 194 13.72 12.27 2.32
C TYR A 194 12.69 11.22 2.75
N ASP A 195 12.94 10.52 3.85
CA ASP A 195 12.02 9.52 4.39
C ASP A 195 10.98 10.15 5.33
N PRO A 196 9.71 10.32 4.92
CA PRO A 196 8.69 10.95 5.74
C PRO A 196 8.30 10.13 6.98
N PHE A 197 8.68 8.86 7.03
CA PHE A 197 8.36 7.97 8.15
C PHE A 197 9.55 7.77 9.10
N ALA A 198 10.68 8.45 8.87
CA ALA A 198 11.89 8.29 9.68
C ALA A 198 11.64 8.64 11.17
N VAL A 199 10.83 9.67 11.43
CA VAL A 199 10.47 10.11 12.79
C VAL A 199 9.66 9.02 13.50
N ALA A 200 8.51 8.61 12.94
CA ALA A 200 7.71 7.50 13.45
C ALA A 200 8.52 6.22 13.67
N LYS A 201 9.33 5.80 12.69
CA LYS A 201 10.15 4.58 12.79
C LYS A 201 11.13 4.66 13.97
N ARG A 202 11.79 5.81 14.15
CA ARG A 202 12.71 6.02 15.27
C ARG A 202 11.99 6.05 16.61
N ALA A 203 10.81 6.67 16.68
CA ALA A 203 9.98 6.69 17.88
C ALA A 203 9.52 5.28 18.27
N GLY A 204 9.03 4.49 17.31
CA GLY A 204 8.62 3.10 17.52
C GLY A 204 9.78 2.18 17.95
N LEU A 205 10.97 2.39 17.37
CA LEU A 205 12.17 1.66 17.80
C LEU A 205 12.53 2.00 19.25
N LYS A 206 12.56 3.29 19.60
CA LYS A 206 12.87 3.76 20.96
C LYS A 206 11.89 3.22 22.00
N SER A 207 10.60 3.19 21.70
CA SER A 207 9.59 2.67 22.64
C SER A 207 9.63 1.14 22.79
N SER A 208 10.22 0.42 21.83
CA SER A 208 10.28 -1.04 21.83
C SER A 208 11.51 -1.62 22.53
N VAL A 209 12.50 -0.81 22.89
CA VAL A 209 13.79 -1.27 23.46
C VAL A 209 13.60 -2.17 24.67
N LYS A 210 12.80 -1.74 25.66
CA LYS A 210 12.57 -2.50 26.89
C LYS A 210 11.88 -3.86 26.63
N SER A 211 10.96 -3.90 25.67
CA SER A 211 10.32 -5.15 25.26
C SER A 211 11.31 -6.08 24.56
N ALA A 212 12.21 -5.52 23.73
CA ALA A 212 13.26 -6.29 23.06
C ALA A 212 14.27 -6.87 24.07
N GLU A 213 14.70 -6.09 25.07
CA GLU A 213 15.59 -6.55 26.15
C GLU A 213 14.99 -7.76 26.89
N ASN A 214 13.73 -7.66 27.31
CA ASN A 214 13.04 -8.77 27.98
C ASN A 214 12.96 -10.04 27.11
N MET A 215 12.87 -9.88 25.78
CA MET A 215 12.82 -11.03 24.87
C MET A 215 14.20 -11.66 24.67
N LEU A 216 15.25 -10.85 24.61
CA LEU A 216 16.63 -11.32 24.52
C LEU A 216 17.03 -12.10 25.77
N GLU A 217 16.65 -11.64 26.97
CA GLU A 217 16.86 -12.38 28.23
C GLU A 217 16.21 -13.77 28.20
N LYS A 218 14.98 -13.85 27.66
CA LYS A 218 14.29 -15.14 27.51
C LYS A 218 14.98 -16.05 26.50
N ILE A 219 15.47 -15.53 25.38
CA ILE A 219 16.20 -16.34 24.38
C ILE A 219 17.45 -16.97 25.00
N VAL A 220 18.18 -16.27 25.85
CA VAL A 220 19.37 -16.82 26.55
C VAL A 220 19.01 -17.94 27.53
N SER A 221 17.80 -17.90 28.09
CA SER A 221 17.30 -18.94 29.01
C SER A 221 16.57 -20.08 28.31
N LEU A 222 16.38 -20.01 26.98
CA LEU A 222 15.86 -21.14 26.23
C LEU A 222 16.92 -22.25 26.22
N PRO A 223 16.53 -23.51 26.51
CA PRO A 223 17.45 -24.62 26.39
C PRO A 223 17.96 -24.65 24.94
N SER A 224 19.28 -24.77 24.77
CA SER A 224 19.83 -25.05 23.44
C SER A 224 19.12 -26.30 22.93
N THR A 225 18.37 -26.19 21.83
CA THR A 225 17.81 -27.36 21.14
C THR A 225 18.97 -28.18 20.62
N LYS A 226 19.52 -29.00 21.50
CA LYS A 226 20.39 -30.09 21.15
C LYS A 226 19.47 -31.18 20.61
N GLU A 227 19.84 -31.69 19.45
CA GLU A 227 19.51 -33.00 18.91
C GLU A 227 19.91 -34.16 19.88
N ASP A 228 20.03 -33.91 21.18
CA ASP A 228 20.51 -34.84 22.20
C ASP A 228 19.37 -35.69 22.81
N GLU A 229 18.10 -35.46 22.46
CA GLU A 229 16.98 -36.27 22.95
C GLU A 229 16.78 -37.61 22.21
N PHE A 230 17.49 -37.87 21.11
CA PHE A 230 17.34 -39.15 20.38
C PHE A 230 18.28 -40.28 20.87
N LYS A 231 19.11 -40.06 21.89
CA LYS A 231 20.10 -41.06 22.35
C LYS A 231 19.70 -41.90 23.57
N HIS A 232 18.53 -41.66 24.19
CA HIS A 232 18.15 -42.35 25.43
C HIS A 232 17.10 -43.47 25.32
N SER A 233 16.76 -43.95 24.12
CA SER A 233 15.75 -45.02 23.95
C SER A 233 16.23 -46.30 23.23
N PHE A 234 17.50 -46.71 23.42
CA PHE A 234 17.92 -48.08 23.08
C PHE A 234 18.36 -48.84 24.34
N HIS A 235 17.45 -49.62 24.92
CA HIS A 235 17.79 -50.68 25.85
C HIS A 235 18.46 -51.84 25.10
N PRO A 236 19.65 -52.33 25.51
CA PRO A 236 20.22 -53.53 24.94
C PRO A 236 19.47 -54.76 25.45
N VAL A 237 18.77 -55.45 24.55
CA VAL A 237 18.25 -56.80 24.79
C VAL A 237 19.46 -57.73 24.90
N SER A 238 19.79 -58.16 26.12
CA SER A 238 20.76 -59.23 26.35
C SER A 238 20.10 -60.57 26.01
N ILE A 239 20.49 -61.14 24.87
CA ILE A 239 20.30 -62.56 24.58
C ILE A 239 21.34 -63.31 25.41
N ILE A 240 20.90 -64.08 26.41
CA ILE A 240 21.73 -65.12 27.03
C ILE A 240 21.22 -66.46 26.50
N SER A 241 22.06 -67.07 25.67
CA SER A 241 22.04 -68.49 25.36
C SER A 241 22.66 -69.26 26.53
N HIS A 242 21.91 -70.21 27.10
CA HIS A 242 22.34 -71.60 27.34
C HIS A 242 21.20 -72.42 27.94
#